data_AF-A0A5C5XS51-F1
#
_entry.id   AF-A0A5C5XS51-F1
#
_cell.length_a   1.000
_cell.length_b   1.000
_cell.length_c   1.000
_cell.angle_alpha   90.00
_cell.angle_beta   90.00
_cell.angle_gamma   90.00
#
_symmetry.space_group_name_H-M   'P 1'
#
loop_
_entity.id
_entity.type
_entity.pdbx_description
1 polymer ?
#
loop_
_entity_poly.entity_id
_entity_poly.type
_entity_poly.pdbx_seq_one_letter_code
_entity_poly.pdbx_strand_id
1 'polypeptide(L)'
;MTVTMGSIAICYSTCEMTLASNTTLPMSITNVLKIFPEIDEDRVYMTGHSMGGTGTWNWINASPERFAAAPCGFSSTETGDASGLVDLPIWGMVGGKDETNTTRVKSIVERLRAAGNPNVKHTEFPGATHGKANVAVFSSIDLVDWMYSFSRRR
;
A
#
# COMPACT_ATOMS: atom_id res chain seq x y z
N MET A 1 12.75 13.25 -28.17
CA MET A 1 13.24 12.82 -26.84
C MET A 1 12.18 11.89 -26.29
N THR A 2 12.36 10.59 -26.47
CA THR A 2 11.34 9.58 -26.15
C THR A 2 11.48 9.23 -24.67
N VAL A 3 10.62 9.77 -23.82
CA VAL A 3 10.50 9.29 -22.44
C VAL A 3 9.69 8.01 -22.50
N THR A 4 10.36 6.86 -22.53
CA THR A 4 9.72 5.57 -22.24
C THR A 4 9.35 5.58 -20.76
N MET A 5 8.12 5.97 -20.43
CA MET A 5 7.55 5.59 -19.13
C MET A 5 7.34 4.08 -19.19
N GLY A 6 8.17 3.32 -18.48
CA GLY A 6 7.92 1.89 -18.26
C GLY A 6 6.54 1.69 -17.64
N SER A 7 5.90 0.56 -17.96
CA SER A 7 4.58 0.22 -17.40
C SER A 7 4.71 -0.01 -15.89
N ILE A 8 3.70 0.37 -15.12
CA ILE A 8 3.67 0.21 -13.66
C ILE A 8 2.72 -0.91 -13.27
N ALA A 9 3.10 -1.70 -12.25
CA ALA A 9 2.23 -2.67 -11.63
C ALA A 9 1.62 -2.12 -10.33
N ILE A 10 0.28 -2.07 -10.28
CA ILE A 10 -0.48 -1.87 -9.05
C ILE A 10 -1.07 -3.22 -8.65
N CYS A 11 -0.54 -3.82 -7.59
CA CYS A 11 -1.11 -5.03 -7.02
C CYS A 11 -2.27 -4.64 -6.10
N TYR A 12 -3.50 -4.93 -6.53
CA TYR A 12 -4.69 -4.80 -5.69
C TYR A 12 -4.88 -6.07 -4.87
N SER A 13 -4.75 -5.97 -3.55
CA SER A 13 -5.12 -7.06 -2.66
C SER A 13 -6.63 -7.32 -2.71
N THR A 14 -7.03 -8.44 -3.31
CA THR A 14 -8.40 -8.96 -3.25
C THR A 14 -8.56 -9.93 -2.08
N CYS A 15 -9.80 -10.34 -1.83
CA CYS A 15 -10.17 -11.32 -0.80
C CYS A 15 -9.32 -12.61 -0.89
N GLU A 16 -9.08 -13.11 -2.10
CA GLU A 16 -8.31 -14.33 -2.34
C GLU A 16 -6.83 -14.17 -1.98
N MET A 17 -6.24 -12.99 -2.24
CA MET A 17 -4.84 -12.72 -1.86
C MET A 17 -4.66 -12.46 -0.36
N THR A 18 -5.74 -12.17 0.36
CA THR A 18 -5.73 -12.03 1.83
C THR A 18 -5.63 -13.39 2.52
N LEU A 19 -6.08 -14.46 1.86
CA LEU A 19 -6.08 -15.84 2.37
C LEU A 19 -4.89 -16.69 1.89
N ALA A 20 -4.09 -16.17 0.96
CA ALA A 20 -2.95 -16.89 0.41
C ALA A 20 -1.76 -16.92 1.39
N SER A 21 -1.12 -18.09 1.54
CA SER A 21 0.04 -18.29 2.40
C SER A 21 1.26 -17.48 1.93
N ASN A 22 2.19 -17.16 2.86
CA ASN A 22 3.46 -16.47 2.59
C ASN A 22 4.34 -17.08 1.46
N THR A 23 4.04 -18.29 0.97
CA THR A 23 4.77 -18.99 -0.08
C THR A 23 4.15 -18.85 -1.48
N THR A 24 2.84 -18.64 -1.61
CA THR A 24 2.14 -18.56 -2.91
C THR A 24 2.36 -17.18 -3.58
N LEU A 25 2.74 -16.22 -2.76
CA LEU A 25 2.72 -14.80 -3.01
C LEU A 25 3.97 -14.24 -3.70
N PRO A 26 5.21 -14.62 -3.32
CA PRO A 26 6.40 -14.29 -4.11
C PRO A 26 6.32 -14.85 -5.53
N MET A 27 5.65 -15.99 -5.71
CA MET A 27 5.48 -16.62 -7.02
C MET A 27 4.54 -15.82 -7.93
N SER A 28 3.46 -15.22 -7.42
CA SER A 28 2.51 -14.49 -8.26
C SER A 28 3.11 -13.20 -8.83
N ILE A 29 3.74 -12.35 -8.01
CA ILE A 29 4.40 -11.11 -8.49
C ILE A 29 5.55 -11.46 -9.44
N THR A 30 6.40 -12.42 -9.08
CA THR A 30 7.52 -12.85 -9.94
C THR A 30 7.02 -13.39 -11.27
N ASN A 31 5.92 -14.15 -11.28
CA ASN A 31 5.34 -14.67 -12.52
C ASN A 31 4.71 -13.56 -13.37
N VAL A 32 4.03 -12.59 -12.76
CA VAL A 32 3.49 -11.41 -13.48
C VAL A 32 4.63 -10.63 -14.13
N LEU A 33 5.70 -10.31 -13.40
CA LEU A 33 6.85 -9.59 -13.94
C LEU A 33 7.57 -10.37 -15.05
N LYS A 34 7.55 -11.71 -15.00
CA LYS A 34 8.07 -12.55 -16.10
C LYS A 34 7.19 -12.54 -17.35
N ILE A 35 5.87 -12.50 -17.17
CA ILE A 35 4.90 -12.49 -18.29
C ILE A 35 4.85 -11.11 -18.94
N PHE A 36 5.05 -10.04 -18.16
CA PHE A 36 5.01 -8.65 -18.58
C PHE A 36 6.36 -7.97 -18.32
N PRO A 37 7.40 -8.27 -19.12
CA PRO A 37 8.75 -7.72 -18.94
C PRO A 37 8.85 -6.20 -19.16
N GLU A 38 7.81 -5.58 -19.72
CA GLU A 38 7.68 -4.13 -19.86
C GLU A 38 7.36 -3.41 -18.54
N ILE A 39 6.98 -4.16 -17.49
CA ILE A 39 6.71 -3.60 -16.17
C ILE A 39 8.04 -3.30 -15.48
N ASP A 40 8.16 -2.08 -14.98
CA ASP A 40 9.28 -1.67 -14.14
C ASP A 40 9.19 -2.35 -12.75
N GLU A 41 10.06 -3.33 -12.51
CA GLU A 41 10.11 -4.09 -11.25
C GLU A 41 10.50 -3.21 -10.04
N ASP A 42 11.07 -2.03 -10.27
CA ASP A 42 11.39 -1.08 -9.22
C ASP A 42 10.21 -0.16 -8.89
N ARG A 43 9.13 -0.19 -9.68
CA ARG A 43 7.90 0.59 -9.50
C ARG A 43 6.68 -0.30 -9.35
N VAL A 44 6.80 -1.31 -8.48
CA VAL A 44 5.67 -2.14 -8.05
C VAL A 44 5.09 -1.58 -6.76
N TYR A 45 3.78 -1.31 -6.76
CA TYR A 45 3.07 -0.76 -5.60
C TYR A 45 2.05 -1.75 -5.07
N MET A 46 1.87 -1.82 -3.75
CA MET A 46 0.84 -2.65 -3.11
C MET A 46 -0.25 -1.77 -2.52
N THR A 47 -1.50 -2.02 -2.89
CA THR A 47 -2.64 -1.27 -2.39
C THR A 47 -3.88 -2.15 -2.22
N GLY A 48 -4.82 -1.64 -1.44
CA GLY A 48 -6.12 -2.27 -1.25
C GLY A 48 -6.97 -1.48 -0.28
N HIS A 49 -8.27 -1.79 -0.27
CA HIS A 49 -9.24 -1.16 0.61
C HIS A 49 -9.96 -2.20 1.45
N SER A 50 -10.26 -1.88 2.72
CA SER A 50 -10.96 -2.76 3.64
C SER A 50 -10.16 -4.05 3.86
N MET A 51 -10.73 -5.23 3.59
CA MET A 51 -10.00 -6.50 3.59
C MET A 51 -8.77 -6.49 2.67
N GLY A 52 -8.83 -5.78 1.54
CA GLY A 52 -7.65 -5.56 0.70
C GLY A 52 -6.59 -4.67 1.36
N GLY A 53 -7.00 -3.75 2.23
CA GLY A 53 -6.08 -2.99 3.07
C GLY A 53 -5.37 -3.90 4.08
N THR A 54 -6.12 -4.79 4.74
CA THR A 54 -5.54 -5.82 5.62
C THR A 54 -4.58 -6.74 4.89
N GLY A 55 -4.94 -7.20 3.70
CA GLY A 55 -4.03 -7.96 2.85
C GLY A 55 -2.76 -7.15 2.56
N THR A 56 -2.89 -5.90 2.07
CA THR A 56 -1.74 -5.00 1.84
C THR A 56 -0.79 -4.94 3.03
N TRP A 57 -1.32 -4.78 4.24
CA TRP A 57 -0.52 -4.79 5.47
C TRP A 57 0.21 -6.10 5.71
N ASN A 58 -0.46 -7.24 5.52
CA ASN A 58 0.18 -8.55 5.66
C ASN A 58 1.32 -8.72 4.65
N TRP A 59 1.08 -8.27 3.41
CA TRP A 59 2.04 -8.35 2.32
C TRP A 59 3.30 -7.52 2.54
N ILE A 60 3.13 -6.25 2.92
CA ILE A 60 4.28 -5.38 3.16
C ILE A 60 5.05 -5.80 4.41
N ASN A 61 4.38 -6.37 5.42
CA ASN A 61 5.10 -6.94 6.58
C ASN A 61 5.89 -8.21 6.21
N ALA A 62 5.39 -9.01 5.27
CA ALA A 62 6.06 -10.25 4.86
C ALA A 62 7.22 -10.02 3.88
N SER A 63 7.11 -9.03 2.99
CA SER A 63 8.12 -8.76 1.95
C SER A 63 8.14 -7.27 1.57
N PRO A 64 8.52 -6.37 2.49
CA PRO A 64 8.51 -4.92 2.24
C PRO A 64 9.43 -4.52 1.10
N GLU A 65 10.53 -5.25 0.91
CA GLU A 65 11.53 -4.99 -0.11
C GLU A 65 11.04 -5.23 -1.54
N ARG A 66 9.85 -5.81 -1.73
CA ARG A 66 9.25 -6.04 -3.05
C ARG A 66 8.55 -4.80 -3.61
N PHE A 67 8.24 -3.81 -2.78
CA PHE A 67 7.38 -2.69 -3.14
C PHE A 67 8.11 -1.35 -3.09
N ALA A 68 7.77 -0.45 -4.01
CA ALA A 68 8.28 0.91 -4.05
C ALA A 68 7.55 1.83 -3.06
N ALA A 69 6.24 1.63 -2.91
CA ALA A 69 5.40 2.29 -1.93
C ALA A 69 4.11 1.47 -1.69
N ALA A 70 3.44 1.75 -0.58
CA ALA A 70 2.18 1.11 -0.21
C ALA A 70 1.13 2.14 0.23
N PRO A 71 0.24 2.59 -0.68
CA PRO A 71 -0.94 3.34 -0.28
C PRO A 71 -2.00 2.38 0.25
N CYS A 72 -2.33 2.51 1.54
CA CYS A 72 -3.16 1.57 2.26
C CYS A 72 -4.51 2.18 2.61
N GLY A 73 -5.58 1.64 2.03
CA GLY A 73 -6.94 1.82 2.50
C GLY A 73 -7.26 0.84 3.63
N PHE A 74 -6.85 1.19 4.85
CA PHE A 74 -7.31 0.59 6.12
C PHE A 74 -6.86 -0.82 6.53
N SER A 75 -7.38 -1.28 7.67
CA SER A 75 -6.62 -1.71 8.86
C SER A 75 -5.55 -2.79 8.68
N SER A 76 -4.37 -2.56 9.26
CA SER A 76 -3.54 -3.67 9.74
C SER A 76 -4.21 -4.28 10.98
N THR A 77 -3.89 -5.53 11.27
CA THR A 77 -4.03 -6.03 12.63
C THR A 77 -3.25 -5.09 13.54
N GLU A 78 -3.89 -4.56 14.59
CA GLU A 78 -3.35 -3.50 15.47
C GLU A 78 -2.04 -3.89 16.19
N THR A 79 -1.63 -5.15 16.06
CA THR A 79 -0.50 -5.76 16.74
C THR A 79 0.59 -6.12 15.73
N GLY A 80 1.84 -5.83 16.05
CA GLY A 80 3.02 -6.19 15.24
C GLY A 80 4.21 -5.28 15.51
N ASP A 81 5.37 -5.58 14.98
CA ASP A 81 6.53 -4.68 14.95
C ASP A 81 6.50 -3.86 13.66
N ALA A 82 6.71 -2.54 13.75
CA ALA A 82 6.73 -1.65 12.58
C ALA A 82 8.15 -1.40 12.05
N SER A 83 9.18 -1.94 12.73
CA SER A 83 10.59 -1.74 12.40
C SER A 83 10.94 -2.22 10.99
N GLY A 84 10.33 -3.32 10.52
CA GLY A 84 10.55 -3.85 9.18
C GLY A 84 9.99 -2.98 8.04
N LEU A 85 9.20 -1.95 8.37
CA LEU A 85 8.54 -1.08 7.40
C LEU A 85 9.12 0.35 7.40
N VAL A 86 10.21 0.62 8.12
CA VAL A 86 10.72 1.98 8.30
C VAL A 86 11.20 2.64 7.01
N ASP A 87 11.67 1.84 6.06
CA ASP A 87 12.17 2.35 4.77
C ASP A 87 11.08 2.40 3.69
N LEU A 88 9.95 1.69 3.90
CA LEU A 88 8.86 1.62 2.93
C LEU A 88 7.99 2.88 3.01
N PRO A 89 7.82 3.64 1.92
CA PRO A 89 6.85 4.73 1.86
C PRO A 89 5.42 4.20 2.02
N ILE A 90 4.69 4.72 3.00
CA ILE A 90 3.33 4.26 3.33
C ILE A 90 2.39 5.46 3.43
N TRP A 91 1.24 5.38 2.77
CA TRP A 91 0.18 6.37 2.92
C TRP A 91 -1.09 5.73 3.45
N GLY A 92 -1.41 5.98 4.72
CA GLY A 92 -2.68 5.59 5.31
C GLY A 92 -3.79 6.53 4.86
N MET A 93 -4.78 6.01 4.14
CA MET A 93 -5.91 6.81 3.66
C MET A 93 -7.23 6.22 4.16
N VAL A 94 -8.09 7.08 4.71
CA VAL A 94 -9.27 6.66 5.47
C VAL A 94 -10.46 7.59 5.29
N GLY A 95 -11.69 7.10 5.26
CA GLY A 95 -12.90 7.91 5.43
C GLY A 95 -13.11 8.40 6.87
N GLY A 96 -13.29 9.71 7.07
CA GLY A 96 -13.45 10.31 8.40
C GLY A 96 -14.71 9.90 9.17
N LYS A 97 -15.71 9.26 8.51
CA LYS A 97 -16.89 8.65 9.16
C LYS A 97 -16.76 7.13 9.29
N ASP A 98 -15.58 6.57 9.10
CA ASP A 98 -15.26 5.16 9.32
C ASP A 98 -14.48 4.99 10.64
N GLU A 99 -15.16 5.29 11.76
CA GLU A 99 -14.55 5.52 13.08
C GLU A 99 -13.55 4.45 13.52
N THR A 100 -13.93 3.17 13.37
CA THR A 100 -13.09 2.02 13.72
C THR A 100 -11.80 2.01 12.91
N ASN A 101 -11.89 2.22 11.61
CA ASN A 101 -10.74 2.14 10.73
C ASN A 101 -9.87 3.41 10.79
N THR A 102 -10.45 4.57 11.08
CA THR A 102 -9.72 5.81 11.40
C THR A 102 -8.80 5.63 12.59
N THR A 103 -9.32 5.04 13.66
CA THR A 103 -8.53 4.77 14.87
C THR A 103 -7.35 3.84 14.55
N ARG A 104 -7.61 2.76 13.80
CA ARG A 104 -6.60 1.78 13.38
C ARG A 104 -5.50 2.41 12.53
N VAL A 105 -5.86 3.17 11.49
CA VAL A 105 -4.89 3.81 10.58
C VAL A 105 -4.03 4.83 11.33
N LYS A 106 -4.63 5.65 12.20
CA LYS A 106 -3.88 6.60 13.04
C LYS A 106 -2.83 5.90 13.88
N SER A 107 -3.22 4.85 14.61
CA SER A 107 -2.32 4.09 15.46
C SER A 107 -1.09 3.55 14.69
N ILE A 108 -1.30 2.99 13.51
CA ILE A 108 -0.19 2.44 12.71
C ILE A 108 0.73 3.54 12.16
N VAL A 109 0.15 4.65 11.68
CA VAL A 109 0.90 5.81 11.20
C VAL A 109 1.78 6.37 12.32
N GLU A 110 1.25 6.52 13.53
CA GLU A 110 1.99 6.99 14.70
C GLU A 110 3.13 6.03 15.05
N ARG A 111 2.88 4.72 15.00
CA ARG A 111 3.91 3.70 15.24
C ARG A 111 5.03 3.73 14.21
N LEU A 112 4.71 3.88 12.92
CA LEU A 112 5.73 3.98 11.86
C LEU A 112 6.55 5.27 11.99
N ARG A 113 5.89 6.39 12.34
CA ARG A 113 6.58 7.65 12.65
C ARG A 113 7.52 7.50 13.86
N ALA A 114 7.04 6.86 14.92
CA ALA A 114 7.84 6.60 16.12
C ALA A 114 9.01 5.65 15.85
N ALA A 115 8.85 4.70 14.91
CA ALA A 115 9.92 3.83 14.43
C ALA A 115 10.93 4.55 13.50
N GLY A 116 10.68 5.82 13.15
CA GLY A 116 11.59 6.64 12.35
C GLY A 116 11.34 6.60 10.85
N ASN A 117 10.19 6.10 10.38
CA ASN A 117 9.88 6.11 8.95
C ASN A 117 9.69 7.56 8.45
N PRO A 118 10.54 8.06 7.53
CA PRO A 118 10.47 9.44 7.05
C PRO A 118 9.37 9.66 6.00
N ASN A 119 8.80 8.59 5.43
CA ASN A 119 7.93 8.60 4.25
C ASN A 119 6.50 8.15 4.58
N VAL A 120 6.03 8.37 5.82
CA VAL A 120 4.67 8.03 6.24
C VAL A 120 3.71 9.21 6.13
N LYS A 121 2.64 9.02 5.38
CA LYS A 121 1.53 9.96 5.22
C LYS A 121 0.22 9.43 5.80
N HIS A 122 -0.68 10.35 6.13
CA HIS A 122 -2.02 10.06 6.60
C HIS A 122 -3.04 11.06 6.06
N THR A 123 -4.17 10.57 5.56
CA THR A 123 -5.28 11.39 5.07
C THR A 123 -6.61 10.82 5.54
N GLU A 124 -7.42 11.67 6.16
CA GLU A 124 -8.83 11.38 6.46
C GLU A 124 -9.73 12.15 5.49
N PHE A 125 -10.58 11.46 4.74
CA PHE A 125 -11.55 12.06 3.83
C PHE A 125 -12.78 12.51 4.62
N PRO A 126 -13.01 13.83 4.79
CA PRO A 126 -14.10 14.31 5.64
C PRO A 126 -15.46 13.82 5.13
N GLY A 127 -16.28 13.28 6.04
CA GLY A 127 -17.64 12.86 5.70
C GLY A 127 -17.76 11.52 4.94
N ALA A 128 -16.67 10.91 4.51
CA ALA A 128 -16.69 9.62 3.83
C ALA A 128 -16.88 8.47 4.82
N THR A 129 -17.88 7.62 4.57
CA THR A 129 -18.07 6.33 5.24
C THR A 129 -17.15 5.27 4.62
N HIS A 130 -17.09 4.07 5.20
CA HIS A 130 -16.26 2.95 4.72
C HIS A 130 -16.32 2.74 3.20
N GLY A 131 -17.52 2.61 2.61
CA GLY A 131 -17.66 2.42 1.16
C GLY A 131 -17.27 3.63 0.32
N LYS A 132 -17.52 4.85 0.83
CA LYS A 132 -17.18 6.10 0.13
C LYS A 132 -15.69 6.41 0.15
N ALA A 133 -14.98 5.91 1.18
CA ALA A 133 -13.55 6.07 1.30
C ALA A 133 -12.80 5.39 0.16
N ASN A 134 -13.25 4.21 -0.29
CA ASN A 134 -12.68 3.51 -1.45
C ASN A 134 -12.63 4.42 -2.70
N VAL A 135 -13.77 5.02 -3.03
CA VAL A 135 -13.88 5.92 -4.18
C VAL A 135 -12.97 7.14 -4.00
N ALA A 136 -12.93 7.71 -2.80
CA ALA A 136 -12.09 8.88 -2.51
C ALA A 136 -10.59 8.58 -2.62
N VAL A 137 -10.13 7.42 -2.15
CA VAL A 137 -8.74 6.95 -2.28
C VAL A 137 -8.36 6.83 -3.75
N PHE A 138 -9.10 6.02 -4.51
CA PHE A 138 -8.71 5.65 -5.87
C PHE A 138 -9.08 6.68 -6.94
N SER A 139 -9.78 7.75 -6.56
CA SER A 139 -10.00 8.93 -7.42
C SER A 139 -9.02 10.08 -7.13
N SER A 140 -8.08 9.90 -6.18
CA SER A 140 -7.11 10.93 -5.81
C SER A 140 -5.96 10.99 -6.81
N ILE A 141 -5.78 12.15 -7.45
CA ILE A 141 -4.60 12.41 -8.29
C ILE A 141 -3.33 12.50 -7.45
N ASP A 142 -3.42 13.09 -6.25
CA ASP A 142 -2.29 13.22 -5.33
C ASP A 142 -1.72 11.85 -4.93
N LEU A 143 -2.58 10.84 -4.83
CA LEU A 143 -2.17 9.45 -4.59
C LEU A 143 -1.30 8.94 -5.74
N VAL A 144 -1.71 9.17 -6.98
CA VAL A 144 -0.95 8.76 -8.17
C VAL A 144 0.40 9.46 -8.20
N ASP A 145 0.43 10.79 -8.07
CA ASP A 145 1.67 11.57 -8.08
C ASP A 145 2.63 11.15 -6.96
N TRP A 146 2.09 10.88 -5.77
CA TRP A 146 2.88 10.39 -4.65
C TRP A 146 3.47 9.01 -4.92
N MET A 147 2.69 8.05 -5.45
CA MET A 147 3.23 6.73 -5.81
C MET A 147 4.39 6.86 -6.79
N TYR A 148 4.21 7.63 -7.86
CA TYR A 148 5.22 7.82 -8.92
C TYR A 148 6.50 8.51 -8.45
N SER A 149 6.48 9.14 -7.28
CA SER A 149 7.68 9.73 -6.66
C SER A 149 8.62 8.69 -6.03
N PHE A 150 8.19 7.42 -5.92
CA PHE A 150 8.97 6.35 -5.32
C PHE A 150 9.40 5.27 -6.32
N SER A 151 10.58 4.74 -6.08
CA SER A 151 11.18 3.60 -6.78
C SER A 151 12.03 2.85 -5.76
N ARG A 152 12.11 1.52 -5.88
CA ARG A 152 12.95 0.68 -5.00
C ARG A 152 14.44 0.97 -5.18
N ARG A 153 14.88 1.14 -6.42
CA ARG A 153 16.25 1.57 -6.76
C ARG A 153 16.18 3.07 -7.01
N ARG A 154 16.81 3.84 -6.12
CA ARG A 154 17.07 5.28 -6.34
C ARG A 154 18.23 5.46 -7.30
#